data_AF-A0A6A3BUF0-F1
#
_entry.id   AF-A0A6A3BUF0-F1
#
_cell.length_a   1.000
_cell.length_b   1.000
_cell.length_c   1.000
_cell.angle_alpha   90.00
_cell.angle_beta   90.00
_cell.angle_gamma   90.00
#
_symmetry.space_group_name_H-M   'P 1'
#
loop_
_entity.id
_entity.type
_entity.pdbx_description
1 polymer ?
#
loop_
_entity_poly.entity_id
_entity_poly.type
_entity_poly.pdbx_seq_one_letter_code
_entity_poly.pdbx_strand_id
1 'polypeptide(L)'
;MDKTCKLVLLSCLLLSFLASSSAQICLTQRFPDNRQYDNCNDLPALTCFLHWTYDQAAGTLNVAFRHTGTTDSRWTAWGLNPSGPRMQGTQALVAFVNSTGVAQAFTTSIDSMVPSMQPSPLSFQVPTISARFDNNEMTIFAVMRISDSWSSTSQVWQEGPVNNGQLGIHSLSGANVRSAGTVNFLTGQSGGSSGGSRTRRRNVHGVLNTVSWGILMPLGAITARYMKVFKSADPAWFYLHVACQTSAYAVGVAGWATGIKLGSDSPGITHNPHRNIGIALFCLGTLQVFALLLRPNKDHKYRLYWNIYHHSVGYTVIILSIINIFEGFDILNPDDHWERIYIGILIFLGIVATLLEAFTWYVVLMRKKKGSDKHSHSINGANGVRGQEV
;
A
#
# COMPACT_ATOMS: atom_id res chain seq x y z
N MET A 1 -32.38 4.58 -12.78
CA MET A 1 -31.37 5.04 -11.79
C MET A 1 -31.90 4.70 -10.42
N ASP A 2 -31.43 3.57 -9.90
CA ASP A 2 -32.12 2.82 -8.86
C ASP A 2 -31.89 3.40 -7.46
N LYS A 3 -32.88 3.19 -6.59
CA LYS A 3 -32.92 3.65 -5.19
C LYS A 3 -31.67 3.23 -4.39
N THR A 4 -31.02 2.14 -4.79
CA THR A 4 -29.74 1.65 -4.27
C THR A 4 -28.56 2.58 -4.56
N CYS A 5 -28.53 3.21 -5.74
CA CYS A 5 -27.48 4.16 -6.12
C CYS A 5 -27.55 5.45 -5.28
N LYS A 6 -28.77 5.89 -4.93
CA LYS A 6 -29.00 7.05 -4.05
C LYS A 6 -28.60 6.78 -2.59
N LEU A 7 -28.81 5.56 -2.09
CA LEU A 7 -28.42 5.18 -0.72
C LEU A 7 -26.89 5.11 -0.55
N VAL A 8 -26.19 4.62 -1.57
CA VAL A 8 -24.71 4.56 -1.58
C VAL A 8 -24.11 5.97 -1.66
N LEU A 9 -24.67 6.85 -2.51
CA LEU A 9 -24.25 8.26 -2.58
C LEU A 9 -24.49 9.02 -1.27
N LEU A 10 -25.63 8.78 -0.60
CA LEU A 10 -25.94 9.39 0.70
C LEU A 10 -25.02 8.87 1.82
N SER A 11 -24.67 7.58 1.78
CA SER A 11 -23.69 6.97 2.69
C SER A 11 -22.28 7.55 2.48
N CYS A 12 -21.86 7.79 1.23
CA CYS A 12 -20.57 8.44 0.93
C CYS A 12 -20.53 9.92 1.34
N LEU A 13 -21.67 10.63 1.28
CA LEU A 13 -21.80 12.01 1.74
C LEU A 13 -21.82 12.13 3.26
N LEU A 14 -22.45 11.20 3.99
CA LEU A 14 -22.46 11.19 5.46
C LEU A 14 -21.09 10.81 6.06
N LEU A 15 -20.31 9.96 5.38
CA LEU A 15 -18.93 9.63 5.76
C LEU A 15 -17.93 10.77 5.50
N SER A 16 -18.28 11.78 4.70
CA SER A 16 -17.41 12.93 4.42
C SER A 16 -17.57 14.10 5.41
N PHE A 17 -18.59 14.08 6.27
CA PHE A 17 -18.84 15.12 7.28
C PHE A 17 -18.31 14.79 8.69
N LEU A 18 -17.70 13.63 8.90
CA LEU A 18 -16.97 13.31 10.13
C LEU A 18 -15.53 13.83 10.05
N ALA A 19 -15.37 15.14 9.85
CA ALA A 19 -14.09 15.80 10.08
C ALA A 19 -13.94 16.00 11.59
N SER A 20 -13.36 15.02 12.28
CA SER A 20 -12.93 15.18 13.67
C SER A 20 -11.94 16.34 13.75
N SER A 21 -12.39 17.50 14.25
CA SER A 21 -11.48 18.56 14.67
C SER A 21 -10.80 18.07 15.95
N SER A 22 -9.60 17.51 15.83
CA SER A 22 -8.76 17.24 16.99
C SER A 22 -8.19 18.58 17.47
N ALA A 23 -8.47 18.96 18.71
CA ALA A 23 -7.76 20.07 19.36
C ALA A 23 -6.27 19.72 19.41
N GLN A 24 -5.41 20.67 19.01
CA GLN A 24 -3.96 20.47 19.03
C GLN A 24 -3.43 20.46 20.47
N ILE A 25 -2.73 19.40 20.84
CA ILE A 25 -2.12 19.20 22.16
C ILE A 25 -0.96 20.19 22.37
N CYS A 26 -0.23 20.52 21.31
CA CYS A 26 0.89 21.46 21.38
C CYS A 26 0.49 22.82 21.95
N LEU A 27 -0.73 23.30 21.74
CA LEU A 27 -1.19 24.62 22.21
C LEU A 27 -1.17 24.75 23.74
N THR A 28 -1.25 23.64 24.47
CA THR A 28 -1.21 23.65 25.94
C THR A 28 0.22 23.61 26.49
N GLN A 29 1.22 23.38 25.65
CA GLN A 29 2.61 23.25 26.09
C GLN A 29 3.21 24.62 26.43
N ARG A 30 4.02 24.64 27.49
CA ARG A 30 4.75 25.83 27.94
C ARG A 30 6.24 25.56 27.86
N PHE A 31 6.99 26.62 27.62
CA PHE A 31 8.45 26.59 27.55
C PHE A 31 9.06 27.42 28.69
N PRO A 32 10.28 27.09 29.12
CA PRO A 32 11.04 27.89 30.07
C PRO A 32 11.22 29.34 29.63
N ASP A 33 11.56 30.22 30.57
CA ASP A 33 11.79 31.65 30.34
C ASP A 33 10.61 32.39 29.69
N ASN A 34 9.39 31.83 29.84
CA ASN A 34 8.16 32.34 29.25
C ASN A 34 8.24 32.48 27.71
N ARG A 35 9.02 31.61 27.04
CA ARG A 35 9.07 31.58 25.57
C ARG A 35 7.71 31.16 25.02
N GLN A 36 7.23 31.91 24.03
CA GLN A 36 5.98 31.66 23.32
C GLN A 36 6.25 31.55 21.83
N TYR A 37 5.40 30.77 21.16
CA TYR A 37 5.44 30.52 19.73
C TYR A 37 4.04 30.73 19.16
N ASP A 38 3.95 31.40 18.01
CA ASP A 38 2.67 31.76 17.38
C ASP A 38 1.98 30.54 16.77
N ASN A 39 2.77 29.56 16.33
CA ASN A 39 2.29 28.38 15.64
C ASN A 39 2.81 27.11 16.32
N CYS A 40 2.01 26.06 16.25
CA CYS A 40 2.44 24.74 16.67
C CYS A 40 1.79 23.63 15.85
N ASN A 41 2.39 22.44 15.90
CA ASN A 41 1.94 21.25 15.20
C ASN A 41 2.22 19.98 16.02
N ASP A 42 1.18 19.16 16.18
CA ASP A 42 1.28 17.80 16.72
C ASP A 42 1.78 16.86 15.63
N LEU A 43 3.00 16.33 15.79
CA LEU A 43 3.55 15.43 14.81
C LEU A 43 2.96 14.02 15.00
N PRO A 44 2.49 13.36 13.94
CA PRO A 44 1.67 12.14 14.05
C PRO A 44 2.45 10.87 14.40
N ALA A 45 3.75 10.99 14.70
CA ALA A 45 4.61 9.87 15.06
C ALA A 45 5.63 10.33 16.11
N LEU A 46 6.07 9.39 16.95
CA LEU A 46 7.12 9.59 17.97
C LEU A 46 6.78 10.61 19.06
N THR A 47 5.49 10.93 19.27
CA THR A 47 5.07 11.88 20.33
C THR A 47 5.88 13.18 20.31
N CYS A 48 6.08 13.71 19.10
CA CYS A 48 6.85 14.92 18.84
C CYS A 48 5.94 16.10 18.52
N PHE A 49 6.42 17.30 18.81
CA PHE A 49 5.70 18.55 18.63
C PHE A 49 6.63 19.60 18.05
N LEU A 50 6.17 20.33 17.05
CA LEU A 50 6.91 21.46 16.47
C LEU A 50 6.21 22.75 16.86
N HIS A 51 6.98 23.71 17.36
CA HIS A 51 6.53 25.06 17.68
C HIS A 51 7.40 26.06 16.97
N TRP A 52 6.81 27.12 16.42
CA TRP A 52 7.58 28.14 15.75
C TRP A 52 6.92 29.52 15.71
N THR A 53 7.77 30.52 15.58
CA THR A 53 7.42 31.90 15.22
C THR A 53 8.34 32.30 14.07
N TYR A 54 7.74 32.82 13.00
CA TYR A 54 8.47 33.32 11.85
C TYR A 54 8.44 34.85 11.86
N ASP A 55 9.61 35.47 11.99
CA ASP A 55 9.78 36.90 11.84
C ASP A 55 10.16 37.20 10.38
N GLN A 56 9.16 37.66 9.62
CA GLN A 56 9.31 37.98 8.21
C GLN A 56 10.24 39.18 7.98
N ALA A 57 10.29 40.14 8.91
CA ALA A 57 11.15 41.32 8.77
C ALA A 57 12.62 40.97 8.97
N ALA A 58 12.92 40.07 9.93
CA ALA A 58 14.27 39.59 10.19
C ALA A 58 14.69 38.38 9.31
N GLY A 59 13.73 37.73 8.64
CA GLY A 59 13.96 36.47 7.90
C GLY A 59 14.39 35.33 8.83
N THR A 60 13.92 35.33 10.08
CA THR A 60 14.32 34.37 11.11
C THR A 60 13.15 33.50 11.54
N LEU A 61 13.44 32.21 11.71
CA LEU A 61 12.52 31.22 12.22
C LEU A 61 13.01 30.78 13.60
N ASN A 62 12.26 31.12 14.64
CA ASN A 62 12.49 30.61 15.98
C ASN A 62 11.69 29.33 16.17
N VAL A 63 12.34 28.23 16.54
CA VAL A 63 11.73 26.90 16.65
C VAL A 63 12.00 26.30 18.03
N ALA A 64 10.98 25.62 18.56
CA ALA A 64 11.14 24.57 19.55
C ALA A 64 10.60 23.24 19.02
N PHE A 65 11.46 22.24 18.93
CA PHE A 65 11.08 20.86 18.63
C PHE A 65 11.11 20.05 19.92
N ARG A 66 9.97 19.50 20.34
CA ARG A 66 9.82 18.78 21.60
C ARG A 66 9.47 17.32 21.34
N HIS A 67 10.15 16.42 22.04
CA HIS A 67 9.91 14.99 22.01
C HIS A 67 9.65 14.50 23.44
N THR A 68 8.45 14.00 23.69
CA THR A 68 8.00 13.59 25.03
C THR A 68 8.06 12.07 25.20
N GLY A 69 8.26 11.58 26.42
CA GLY A 69 8.30 10.14 26.69
C GLY A 69 9.59 9.46 26.24
N THR A 70 10.69 10.21 26.21
CA THR A 70 12.02 9.72 25.81
C THR A 70 12.95 9.57 27.01
N THR A 71 14.10 8.96 26.81
CA THR A 71 15.16 8.78 27.81
C THR A 71 16.43 9.53 27.42
N ASP A 72 17.33 9.70 28.38
CA ASP A 72 18.69 10.26 28.18
C ASP A 72 19.58 9.36 27.32
N SER A 73 19.27 8.06 27.24
CA SER A 73 19.89 7.09 26.35
C SER A 73 19.39 7.14 24.91
N ARG A 74 18.63 8.17 24.52
CA ARG A 74 18.11 8.35 23.16
C ARG A 74 18.43 9.73 22.63
N TRP A 75 18.70 9.77 21.33
CA TRP A 75 18.83 11.02 20.59
C TRP A 75 17.54 11.33 19.88
N THR A 76 17.36 12.61 19.62
CA THR A 76 16.19 13.18 18.94
C THR A 76 16.66 14.11 17.84
N ALA A 77 16.03 14.07 16.68
CA ALA A 77 16.36 14.95 15.58
C ALA A 77 15.11 15.47 14.87
N TRP A 78 15.23 16.69 14.36
CA TRP A 78 14.26 17.29 13.46
C TRP A 78 15.00 18.04 12.35
N GLY A 79 14.52 17.94 11.11
CA GLY A 79 15.20 18.56 9.98
C GLY A 79 14.29 18.86 8.82
N LEU A 80 14.82 19.68 7.91
CA LEU A 80 14.16 20.14 6.70
C LEU A 80 14.77 19.47 5.47
N ASN A 81 13.94 19.12 4.50
CA ASN A 81 14.36 18.52 3.25
C ASN A 81 13.56 19.07 2.07
N PRO A 82 14.13 20.01 1.28
CA PRO A 82 13.43 20.62 0.16
C PRO A 82 13.25 19.66 -1.02
N SER A 83 14.01 18.55 -1.05
CA SER A 83 13.89 17.53 -2.09
C SER A 83 12.78 16.51 -1.82
N GLY A 84 12.10 16.61 -0.68
CA GLY A 84 10.95 15.78 -0.32
C GLY A 84 11.03 15.18 1.09
N PRO A 85 9.96 14.51 1.55
CA PRO A 85 9.83 13.98 2.92
C PRO A 85 10.57 12.64 3.07
N ARG A 86 11.89 12.68 2.96
CA ARG A 86 12.78 11.51 3.00
C ARG A 86 14.03 11.80 3.83
N MET A 87 14.67 10.75 4.33
CA MET A 87 15.88 10.86 5.15
C MET A 87 17.03 11.54 4.39
N GLN A 88 17.41 11.03 3.22
CA GLN A 88 18.54 11.55 2.45
C GLN A 88 18.27 12.96 1.89
N GLY A 89 19.22 13.87 2.10
CA GLY A 89 19.14 15.29 1.78
C GLY A 89 18.54 16.16 2.90
N THR A 90 18.27 15.57 4.07
CA THR A 90 17.74 16.32 5.22
C THR A 90 18.85 17.11 5.89
N GLN A 91 18.58 18.36 6.20
CA GLN A 91 19.43 19.22 7.03
C GLN A 91 18.80 19.32 8.42
N ALA A 92 19.47 18.73 9.41
CA ALA A 92 18.88 18.37 10.68
C ALA A 92 19.52 19.10 11.87
N LEU A 93 18.68 19.32 12.87
CA LEU A 93 19.04 19.66 14.24
C LEU A 93 18.95 18.37 15.06
N VAL A 94 20.02 18.01 15.75
CA VAL A 94 20.10 16.78 16.56
C VAL A 94 20.37 17.16 18.00
N ALA A 95 19.74 16.47 18.94
CA ALA A 95 20.01 16.58 20.36
C ALA A 95 20.11 15.23 21.05
N PHE A 96 20.96 15.16 22.07
CA PHE A 96 21.16 14.01 22.93
C PHE A 96 21.73 14.46 24.28
N VAL A 97 21.70 13.57 25.27
CA VAL A 97 22.37 13.79 26.56
C VAL A 97 23.78 13.19 26.48
N ASN A 98 24.80 14.00 26.74
CA ASN A 98 26.18 13.55 26.70
C ASN A 98 26.55 12.70 27.94
N SER A 99 27.77 12.14 27.96
CA SER A 99 28.26 11.32 29.08
C SER A 99 28.34 12.06 30.43
N THR A 100 28.29 13.40 30.42
CA THR A 100 28.27 14.24 31.63
C THR A 100 26.86 14.55 32.12
N GLY A 101 25.81 14.02 31.46
CA GLY A 101 24.41 14.29 31.80
C GLY A 101 23.87 15.62 31.27
N VAL A 102 24.62 16.29 30.40
CA VAL A 102 24.25 17.60 29.83
C VAL A 102 23.62 17.37 28.45
N ALA A 103 22.42 17.93 28.25
CA ALA A 103 21.78 17.95 26.95
C ALA A 103 22.52 18.90 26.00
N GLN A 104 22.85 18.42 24.80
CA GLN A 104 23.52 19.20 23.76
C GLN A 104 22.76 19.08 22.45
N ALA A 105 22.86 20.12 21.63
CA ALA A 105 22.32 20.14 20.27
C ALA A 105 23.34 20.63 19.26
N PHE A 106 23.28 20.10 18.05
CA PHE A 106 24.13 20.50 16.93
C PHE A 106 23.41 20.32 15.59
N THR A 107 23.95 20.93 14.54
CA THR A 107 23.45 20.78 13.18
C THR A 107 24.19 19.68 12.44
N THR A 108 23.52 18.95 11.55
CA THR A 108 24.17 17.95 10.68
C THR A 108 23.43 17.77 9.36
N SER A 109 24.17 17.40 8.30
CA SER A 109 23.60 17.05 7.00
C SER A 109 23.46 15.53 6.86
N ILE A 110 22.28 15.08 6.43
CA ILE A 110 21.96 13.66 6.24
C ILE A 110 22.06 13.34 4.75
N ASP A 111 23.29 13.15 4.27
CA ASP A 111 23.56 13.00 2.83
C ASP A 111 23.50 11.54 2.33
N SER A 112 23.36 10.58 3.25
CA SER A 112 23.28 9.14 2.94
C SER A 112 22.33 8.42 3.91
N MET A 113 22.10 7.12 3.65
CA MET A 113 21.33 6.25 4.56
C MET A 113 22.12 5.85 5.82
N VAL A 114 23.43 6.11 5.84
CA VAL A 114 24.32 5.86 6.99
C VAL A 114 25.16 7.12 7.22
N PRO A 115 24.54 8.20 7.71
CA PRO A 115 25.24 9.46 7.94
C PRO A 115 26.23 9.33 9.11
N SER A 116 27.27 10.16 9.13
CA SER A 116 28.26 10.18 10.21
C SER A 116 27.68 10.69 11.55
N MET A 117 26.53 11.35 11.50
CA MET A 117 25.86 12.01 12.64
C MET A 117 26.79 12.96 13.40
N GLN A 118 27.76 13.57 12.70
CA GLN A 118 28.69 14.55 13.27
C GLN A 118 28.23 15.99 13.01
N PRO A 119 28.64 16.96 13.84
CA PRO A 119 28.39 18.37 13.58
C PRO A 119 28.87 18.80 12.20
N SER A 120 27.99 19.42 11.42
CA SER A 120 28.32 20.01 10.11
C SER A 120 27.45 21.24 9.82
N PRO A 121 27.97 22.20 9.04
CA PRO A 121 27.19 23.37 8.63
C PRO A 121 26.04 22.97 7.71
N LEU A 122 24.95 23.73 7.77
CA LEU A 122 23.79 23.60 6.89
C LEU A 122 23.86 24.66 5.78
N SER A 123 23.06 24.46 4.73
CA SER A 123 22.88 25.44 3.64
C SER A 123 22.19 26.73 4.10
N PHE A 124 21.51 26.68 5.25
CA PHE A 124 20.94 27.85 5.93
C PHE A 124 21.65 28.07 7.27
N GLN A 125 21.67 29.32 7.73
CA GLN A 125 22.36 29.65 8.99
C GLN A 125 21.48 29.25 10.18
N VAL A 126 22.11 28.73 11.23
CA VAL A 126 21.48 28.45 12.53
C VAL A 126 22.23 29.24 13.61
N PRO A 127 21.96 30.56 13.76
CA PRO A 127 22.72 31.40 14.68
C PRO A 127 22.73 30.92 16.14
N THR A 128 21.65 30.28 16.58
CA THR A 128 21.56 29.72 17.93
C THR A 128 20.94 28.33 17.88
N ILE A 129 21.50 27.42 18.66
CA ILE A 129 20.97 26.08 18.89
C ILE A 129 21.28 25.65 20.33
N SER A 130 20.31 25.03 20.99
CA SER A 130 20.48 24.49 22.34
C SER A 130 19.50 23.33 22.56
N ALA A 131 19.81 22.45 23.52
CA ALA A 131 18.92 21.40 23.95
C ALA A 131 18.62 21.53 25.45
N ARG A 132 17.47 21.02 25.85
CA ARG A 132 17.11 20.77 27.24
C ARG A 132 16.53 19.36 27.35
N PHE A 133 17.00 18.63 28.36
CA PHE A 133 16.41 17.36 28.77
C PHE A 133 15.91 17.49 30.20
N ASP A 134 14.61 17.29 30.41
CA ASP A 134 13.94 17.43 31.71
C ASP A 134 12.64 16.62 31.68
N ASN A 135 12.25 15.99 32.78
CA ASN A 135 11.01 15.21 32.89
C ASN A 135 10.77 14.18 31.75
N ASN A 136 11.81 13.46 31.31
CA ASN A 136 11.72 12.51 30.18
C ASN A 136 11.31 13.16 28.85
N GLU A 137 11.65 14.44 28.66
CA GLU A 137 11.40 15.17 27.43
C GLU A 137 12.68 15.81 26.92
N MET A 138 12.94 15.66 25.63
CA MET A 138 14.02 16.35 24.91
C MET A 138 13.41 17.52 24.13
N THR A 139 13.93 18.72 24.33
CA THR A 139 13.53 19.90 23.54
C THR A 139 14.74 20.54 22.88
N ILE A 140 14.67 20.72 21.55
CA ILE A 140 15.65 21.45 20.75
C ILE A 140 15.10 22.86 20.55
N PHE A 141 15.87 23.88 20.94
CA PHE A 141 15.59 25.28 20.60
C PHE A 141 16.58 25.76 19.56
N ALA A 142 16.11 26.40 18.51
CA ALA A 142 16.97 26.99 17.50
C ALA A 142 16.39 28.26 16.88
N VAL A 143 17.26 29.18 16.50
CA VAL A 143 16.94 30.25 15.55
C VAL A 143 17.62 29.93 14.25
N MET A 144 16.87 29.96 13.15
CA MET A 144 17.36 29.69 11.80
C MET A 144 17.08 30.88 10.89
N ARG A 145 17.97 31.14 9.92
CA ARG A 145 17.70 32.09 8.83
C ARG A 145 17.30 31.32 7.59
N ILE A 146 16.01 31.32 7.29
CA ILE A 146 15.44 30.58 6.17
C ILE A 146 15.03 31.56 5.06
N SER A 147 15.38 31.24 3.81
CA SER A 147 14.88 31.98 2.64
C SER A 147 13.47 31.53 2.27
N ASP A 148 12.82 32.26 1.35
CA ASP A 148 11.47 31.92 0.87
C ASP A 148 11.35 30.48 0.33
N SER A 149 12.43 29.93 -0.24
CA SER A 149 12.48 28.53 -0.71
C SER A 149 12.37 27.49 0.41
N TRP A 150 12.63 27.87 1.66
CA TRP A 150 12.52 27.02 2.84
C TRP A 150 11.28 27.30 3.67
N SER A 151 10.55 28.38 3.34
CA SER A 151 9.33 28.78 4.04
C SER A 151 8.22 27.74 3.96
N SER A 152 8.19 26.95 2.88
CA SER A 152 7.30 25.81 2.70
C SER A 152 8.08 24.61 2.17
N THR A 153 8.30 23.61 3.00
CA THR A 153 9.19 22.49 2.68
C THR A 153 8.75 21.18 3.35
N SER A 154 9.45 20.09 3.04
CA SER A 154 9.26 18.83 3.77
C SER A 154 10.09 18.84 5.06
N GLN A 155 9.56 18.18 6.07
CA GLN A 155 10.22 17.98 7.36
C GLN A 155 10.30 16.49 7.69
N VAL A 156 11.32 16.11 8.44
CA VAL A 156 11.55 14.75 8.94
C VAL A 156 11.97 14.86 10.40
N TRP A 157 11.48 13.94 11.24
CA TRP A 157 11.92 13.84 12.62
C TRP A 157 12.25 12.40 12.96
N GLN A 158 13.19 12.19 13.86
CA GLN A 158 13.63 10.84 14.24
C GLN A 158 14.07 10.79 15.69
N GLU A 159 14.08 9.56 16.21
CA GLU A 159 14.74 9.21 17.46
C GLU A 159 15.48 7.88 17.33
N GLY A 160 16.55 7.71 18.08
CA GLY A 160 17.35 6.48 18.07
C GLY A 160 18.20 6.33 19.33
N PRO A 161 18.87 5.17 19.49
CA PRO A 161 19.66 4.87 20.68
C PRO A 161 20.97 5.66 20.72
N VAL A 162 21.41 6.03 21.92
CA VAL A 162 22.76 6.57 22.19
C VAL A 162 23.54 5.50 22.93
N ASN A 163 24.63 5.03 22.33
CA ASN A 163 25.49 3.98 22.89
C ASN A 163 26.88 4.56 23.13
N ASN A 164 27.33 4.65 24.38
CA ASN A 164 28.65 5.20 24.74
C ASN A 164 28.93 6.57 24.11
N GLY A 165 27.92 7.45 24.08
CA GLY A 165 28.02 8.79 23.46
C GLY A 165 27.94 8.81 21.94
N GLN A 166 27.78 7.66 21.28
CA GLN A 166 27.58 7.56 19.83
C GLN A 166 26.11 7.43 19.46
N LEU A 167 25.70 8.15 18.42
CA LEU A 167 24.34 8.16 17.89
C LEU A 167 24.13 6.93 17.02
N GLY A 168 23.35 5.96 17.50
CA GLY A 168 23.06 4.72 16.80
C GLY A 168 21.92 4.85 15.78
N ILE A 169 21.79 3.83 14.93
CA ILE A 169 20.74 3.75 13.90
C ILE A 169 19.34 3.73 14.54
N HIS A 170 18.43 4.55 14.05
CA HIS A 170 17.02 4.55 14.47
C HIS A 170 16.28 3.32 13.93
N SER A 171 15.09 3.01 14.48
CA SER A 171 14.27 1.90 13.95
C SER A 171 13.96 2.11 12.47
N LEU A 172 14.06 1.05 11.67
CA LEU A 172 13.74 1.05 10.24
C LEU A 172 12.29 0.63 9.96
N SER A 173 11.44 0.62 10.99
CA SER A 173 10.03 0.25 10.91
C SER A 173 9.16 1.14 11.80
N GLY A 174 7.84 0.94 11.75
CA GLY A 174 6.90 1.57 12.68
C GLY A 174 6.88 3.10 12.61
N ALA A 175 6.94 3.76 13.77
CA ALA A 175 6.78 5.20 13.90
C ALA A 175 7.87 5.98 13.16
N ASN A 176 9.14 5.56 13.24
CA ASN A 176 10.27 6.21 12.57
C ASN A 176 10.09 6.34 11.04
N VAL A 177 9.51 5.33 10.38
CA VAL A 177 9.24 5.39 8.93
C VAL A 177 8.07 6.31 8.58
N ARG A 178 7.20 6.61 9.54
CA ARG A 178 6.07 7.54 9.39
C ARG A 178 6.43 8.99 9.76
N SER A 179 7.61 9.23 10.34
CA SER A 179 8.04 10.52 10.88
C SER A 179 8.51 11.51 9.81
N ALA A 180 7.66 11.78 8.83
CA ALA A 180 7.91 12.74 7.77
C ALA A 180 6.61 13.45 7.36
N GLY A 181 6.73 14.75 7.05
CA GLY A 181 5.60 15.62 6.75
C GLY A 181 5.99 16.83 5.92
N THR A 182 5.07 17.78 5.81
CA THR A 182 5.34 19.11 5.24
C THR A 182 5.03 20.18 6.27
N VAL A 183 5.69 21.33 6.13
CA VAL A 183 5.48 22.50 6.98
C VAL A 183 5.55 23.74 6.12
N ASN A 184 4.60 24.66 6.35
CA ASN A 184 4.63 26.01 5.84
C ASN A 184 4.71 26.97 7.02
N PHE A 185 5.88 27.57 7.19
CA PHE A 185 6.19 28.46 8.30
C PHE A 185 5.47 29.81 8.20
N LEU A 186 5.05 30.24 6.99
CA LEU A 186 4.36 31.51 6.76
C LEU A 186 2.88 31.42 7.10
N THR A 187 2.21 30.35 6.66
CA THR A 187 0.76 30.22 6.81
C THR A 187 0.36 29.53 8.11
N GLY A 188 1.32 29.06 8.90
CA GLY A 188 1.04 28.21 10.06
C GLY A 188 0.59 26.79 9.67
N GLN A 189 0.40 26.53 8.37
CA GLN A 189 -0.16 25.27 7.92
C GLN A 189 0.91 24.19 7.94
N SER A 190 0.61 23.15 8.69
CA SER A 190 1.30 21.88 8.58
C SER A 190 0.37 20.90 7.91
N GLY A 191 0.85 20.28 6.83
CA GLY A 191 0.12 19.21 6.17
C GLY A 191 0.28 17.94 7.00
N GLY A 192 -0.84 17.35 7.43
CA GLY A 192 -0.84 16.02 8.02
C GLY A 192 -0.08 15.07 7.10
N SER A 193 1.05 14.54 7.60
CA SER A 193 2.00 13.63 6.96
C SER A 193 1.84 13.47 5.44
N SER A 194 2.84 13.89 4.67
CA SER A 194 3.10 13.23 3.37
C SER A 194 3.25 11.71 3.54
N GLY A 195 3.65 11.23 4.73
CA GLY A 195 3.48 9.85 5.20
C GLY A 195 2.03 9.35 5.23
N GLY A 196 1.02 10.17 5.48
CA GLY A 196 -0.41 9.85 5.40
C GLY A 196 -0.92 9.79 3.96
N SER A 197 -0.51 10.73 3.08
CA SER A 197 -0.78 10.63 1.64
C SER A 197 -0.10 9.41 1.00
N ARG A 198 1.14 9.14 1.36
CA ARG A 198 1.90 7.96 0.94
C ARG A 198 1.32 6.67 1.50
N THR A 199 1.01 6.62 2.80
CA THR A 199 0.33 5.47 3.42
C THR A 199 -1.03 5.23 2.78
N ARG A 200 -1.80 6.29 2.51
CA ARG A 200 -3.05 6.20 1.76
C ARG A 200 -2.82 5.62 0.36
N ARG A 201 -1.79 6.07 -0.38
CA ARG A 201 -1.43 5.51 -1.69
C ARG A 201 -1.00 4.04 -1.60
N ARG A 202 -0.24 3.66 -0.56
CA ARG A 202 0.14 2.26 -0.29
C ARG A 202 -1.10 1.39 0.01
N ASN A 203 -2.02 1.88 0.83
CA ASN A 203 -3.26 1.20 1.15
C ASN A 203 -4.16 1.07 -0.08
N VAL A 204 -4.30 2.14 -0.87
CA VAL A 204 -5.04 2.13 -2.14
C VAL A 204 -4.41 1.13 -3.11
N HIS A 205 -3.09 1.13 -3.26
CA HIS A 205 -2.38 0.14 -4.07
C HIS A 205 -2.69 -1.29 -3.61
N GLY A 206 -2.60 -1.57 -2.31
CA GLY A 206 -2.94 -2.88 -1.74
C GLY A 206 -4.37 -3.29 -2.05
N VAL A 207 -5.35 -2.44 -1.72
CA VAL A 207 -6.78 -2.72 -1.93
C VAL A 207 -7.11 -2.94 -3.41
N LEU A 208 -6.62 -2.08 -4.31
CA LEU A 208 -6.86 -2.21 -5.74
C LEU A 208 -6.37 -3.57 -6.24
N ASN A 209 -5.14 -3.96 -5.88
CA ASN A 209 -4.55 -5.22 -6.35
C ASN A 209 -5.16 -6.46 -5.70
N THR A 210 -5.54 -6.40 -4.42
CA THR A 210 -6.24 -7.52 -3.76
C THR A 210 -7.61 -7.76 -4.39
N VAL A 211 -8.40 -6.71 -4.62
CA VAL A 211 -9.73 -6.84 -5.26
C VAL A 211 -9.60 -7.31 -6.70
N SER A 212 -8.67 -6.74 -7.47
CA SER A 212 -8.52 -7.05 -8.89
C SER A 212 -7.87 -8.42 -9.12
N TRP A 213 -6.61 -8.56 -8.72
CA TRP A 213 -5.77 -9.71 -9.02
C TRP A 213 -6.03 -10.87 -8.05
N GLY A 214 -6.31 -10.57 -6.78
CA GLY A 214 -6.53 -11.58 -5.74
C GLY A 214 -7.93 -12.18 -5.70
N ILE A 215 -8.96 -11.45 -6.13
CA ILE A 215 -10.37 -11.88 -5.99
C ILE A 215 -11.06 -12.01 -7.35
N LEU A 216 -11.09 -10.95 -8.16
CA LEU A 216 -11.81 -10.98 -9.44
C LEU A 216 -11.17 -11.97 -10.43
N MET A 217 -9.84 -12.02 -10.55
CA MET A 217 -9.17 -12.98 -11.45
C MET A 217 -9.54 -14.45 -11.16
N PRO A 218 -9.40 -14.98 -9.93
CA PRO A 218 -9.81 -16.35 -9.62
C PRO A 218 -11.33 -16.56 -9.74
N LEU A 219 -12.16 -15.58 -9.36
CA LEU A 219 -13.61 -15.66 -9.51
C LEU A 219 -14.02 -15.84 -10.99
N GLY A 220 -13.41 -15.09 -11.90
CA GLY A 220 -13.66 -15.22 -13.33
C GLY A 220 -13.20 -16.57 -13.88
N ALA A 221 -12.11 -17.14 -13.36
CA ALA A 221 -11.63 -18.47 -13.75
C ALA A 221 -12.58 -19.59 -13.26
N ILE A 222 -13.02 -19.53 -12.00
CA ILE A 222 -14.02 -20.45 -11.41
C ILE A 222 -15.32 -20.40 -12.23
N THR A 223 -15.79 -19.19 -12.56
CA THR A 223 -16.97 -18.97 -13.41
C THR A 223 -16.85 -19.69 -14.75
N ALA A 224 -15.75 -19.47 -15.47
CA ALA A 224 -15.54 -20.11 -16.77
C ALA A 224 -15.43 -21.63 -16.69
N ARG A 225 -14.77 -22.15 -15.64
CA ARG A 225 -14.58 -23.59 -15.46
C ARG A 225 -15.89 -24.31 -15.19
N TYR A 226 -16.70 -23.80 -14.27
CA TYR A 226 -17.86 -24.53 -13.75
C TYR A 226 -19.16 -24.22 -14.48
N MET A 227 -19.40 -22.98 -14.91
CA MET A 227 -20.65 -22.63 -15.60
C MET A 227 -20.69 -23.17 -17.03
N LYS A 228 -19.53 -23.32 -17.69
CA LYS A 228 -19.42 -23.86 -19.06
C LYS A 228 -19.96 -25.29 -19.21
N VAL A 229 -20.12 -26.02 -18.10
CA VAL A 229 -20.68 -27.39 -18.10
C VAL A 229 -22.19 -27.39 -18.39
N PHE A 230 -22.89 -26.28 -18.16
CA PHE A 230 -24.33 -26.16 -18.39
C PHE A 230 -24.62 -25.57 -19.78
N LYS A 231 -25.27 -26.35 -20.65
CA LYS A 231 -25.66 -25.88 -21.99
C LYS A 231 -26.55 -24.64 -21.95
N SER A 232 -27.41 -24.51 -20.92
CA SER A 232 -28.27 -23.33 -20.70
C SER A 232 -27.50 -22.07 -20.32
N ALA A 233 -26.24 -22.19 -19.90
CA ALA A 233 -25.39 -21.07 -19.55
C ALA A 233 -24.52 -20.59 -20.73
N ASP A 234 -24.65 -21.18 -21.92
CA ASP A 234 -24.01 -20.66 -23.13
C ASP A 234 -24.92 -19.60 -23.79
N PRO A 235 -24.43 -18.38 -24.11
CA PRO A 235 -23.06 -17.87 -23.99
C PRO A 235 -22.76 -17.11 -22.68
N ALA A 236 -23.68 -17.09 -21.72
CA ALA A 236 -23.58 -16.30 -20.49
C ALA A 236 -22.27 -16.54 -19.69
N TRP A 237 -21.79 -17.78 -19.56
CA TRP A 237 -20.54 -18.08 -18.85
C TRP A 237 -19.34 -17.35 -19.48
N PHE A 238 -19.34 -17.22 -20.82
CA PHE A 238 -18.26 -16.60 -21.57
C PHE A 238 -18.25 -15.09 -21.34
N TYR A 239 -19.41 -14.44 -21.42
CA TYR A 239 -19.53 -13.01 -21.13
C TYR A 239 -19.21 -12.68 -19.68
N LEU A 240 -19.67 -13.51 -18.72
CA LEU A 240 -19.38 -13.29 -17.30
C LEU A 240 -17.88 -13.45 -17.00
N HIS A 241 -17.23 -14.44 -17.60
CA HIS A 241 -15.77 -14.59 -17.53
C HIS A 241 -15.07 -13.35 -18.09
N VAL A 242 -15.38 -12.95 -19.33
CA VAL A 242 -14.75 -11.80 -19.99
C VAL A 242 -14.96 -10.51 -19.20
N ALA A 243 -16.18 -10.26 -18.71
CA ALA A 243 -16.50 -9.09 -17.91
C ALA A 243 -15.67 -9.06 -16.62
N CYS A 244 -15.54 -10.21 -15.94
CA CYS A 244 -14.74 -10.33 -14.73
C CYS A 244 -13.24 -10.07 -15.00
N GLN A 245 -12.67 -10.73 -16.02
CA GLN A 245 -11.25 -10.61 -16.38
C GLN A 245 -10.89 -9.20 -16.86
N THR A 246 -11.72 -8.58 -17.70
CA THR A 246 -11.46 -7.22 -18.20
C THR A 246 -11.59 -6.18 -17.10
N SER A 247 -12.57 -6.31 -16.20
CA SER A 247 -12.72 -5.42 -15.04
C SER A 247 -11.54 -5.57 -14.07
N ALA A 248 -11.15 -6.81 -13.77
CA ALA A 248 -9.97 -7.11 -12.95
C ALA A 248 -8.71 -6.50 -13.57
N TYR A 249 -8.48 -6.69 -14.87
CA TYR A 249 -7.30 -6.15 -15.54
C TYR A 249 -7.28 -4.61 -15.51
N ALA A 250 -8.41 -3.95 -15.80
CA ALA A 250 -8.50 -2.50 -15.79
C ALA A 250 -8.19 -1.89 -14.41
N VAL A 251 -8.78 -2.43 -13.34
CA VAL A 251 -8.48 -2.01 -11.96
C VAL A 251 -7.03 -2.36 -11.59
N GLY A 252 -6.56 -3.53 -12.01
CA GLY A 252 -5.20 -4.01 -11.78
C GLY A 252 -4.11 -3.14 -12.42
N VAL A 253 -4.38 -2.56 -13.60
CA VAL A 253 -3.49 -1.58 -14.26
C VAL A 253 -3.34 -0.33 -13.40
N ALA A 254 -4.44 0.19 -12.84
CA ALA A 254 -4.40 1.33 -11.93
C ALA A 254 -3.60 1.00 -10.66
N GLY A 255 -3.83 -0.18 -10.07
CA GLY A 255 -3.04 -0.69 -8.94
C GLY A 255 -1.55 -0.83 -9.27
N TRP A 256 -1.18 -1.31 -10.45
CA TRP A 256 0.21 -1.42 -10.89
C TRP A 256 0.86 -0.04 -11.07
N ALA A 257 0.15 0.90 -11.71
CA ALA A 257 0.63 2.27 -11.90
C ALA A 257 0.90 3.00 -10.58
N THR A 258 0.02 2.83 -9.57
CA THR A 258 0.29 3.38 -8.23
C THR A 258 1.52 2.74 -7.58
N GLY A 259 1.78 1.45 -7.84
CA GLY A 259 2.99 0.76 -7.38
C GLY A 259 4.28 1.35 -7.95
N ILE A 260 4.31 1.67 -9.25
CA ILE A 260 5.45 2.35 -9.87
C ILE A 260 5.68 3.72 -9.24
N LYS A 261 4.60 4.49 -9.05
CA LYS A 261 4.68 5.83 -8.44
C LYS A 261 5.21 5.76 -7.01
N LEU A 262 4.76 4.77 -6.23
CA LEU A 262 5.30 4.52 -4.89
C LEU A 262 6.79 4.19 -4.94
N GLY A 263 7.25 3.40 -5.92
CA GLY A 263 8.67 3.13 -6.15
C GLY A 263 9.48 4.39 -6.47
N SER A 264 9.01 5.24 -7.38
CA SER A 264 9.71 6.49 -7.74
C SER A 264 9.78 7.47 -6.57
N ASP A 265 8.74 7.49 -5.72
CA ASP A 265 8.69 8.34 -4.54
C ASP A 265 9.52 7.77 -3.36
N SER A 266 10.23 6.65 -3.56
CA SER A 266 10.98 5.91 -2.52
C SER A 266 12.43 5.54 -2.93
N PRO A 267 13.26 6.50 -3.37
CA PRO A 267 14.63 6.19 -3.77
C PRO A 267 15.40 5.56 -2.58
N GLY A 268 16.01 4.39 -2.82
CA GLY A 268 16.82 3.66 -1.83
C GLY A 268 16.10 2.54 -1.06
N ILE A 269 14.77 2.40 -1.15
CA ILE A 269 14.02 1.25 -0.60
C ILE A 269 13.46 0.43 -1.76
N THR A 270 14.03 -0.75 -2.01
CA THR A 270 13.59 -1.63 -3.09
C THR A 270 13.12 -2.96 -2.56
N HIS A 271 11.83 -3.25 -2.73
CA HIS A 271 11.26 -4.57 -2.49
C HIS A 271 11.35 -5.40 -3.79
N ASN A 272 12.54 -5.94 -4.04
CA ASN A 272 12.87 -6.61 -5.29
C ASN A 272 11.93 -7.79 -5.63
N PRO A 273 11.58 -8.70 -4.69
CA PRO A 273 10.67 -9.82 -5.00
C PRO A 273 9.29 -9.33 -5.45
N HIS A 274 8.60 -8.54 -4.62
CA HIS A 274 7.27 -7.99 -4.93
C HIS A 274 7.25 -7.19 -6.25
N ARG A 275 8.27 -6.37 -6.50
CA ARG A 275 8.36 -5.57 -7.73
C ARG A 275 8.53 -6.46 -8.96
N ASN A 276 9.43 -7.45 -8.90
CA ASN A 276 9.71 -8.32 -10.04
C ASN A 276 8.50 -9.22 -10.37
N ILE A 277 7.86 -9.79 -9.34
CA ILE A 277 6.63 -10.57 -9.52
C ILE A 277 5.52 -9.67 -10.07
N GLY A 278 5.35 -8.45 -9.55
CA GLY A 278 4.36 -7.49 -10.05
C GLY A 278 4.55 -7.10 -11.53
N ILE A 279 5.80 -6.93 -11.98
CA ILE A 279 6.10 -6.68 -13.40
C ILE A 279 5.77 -7.92 -14.25
N ALA A 280 6.19 -9.11 -13.82
CA ALA A 280 5.88 -10.35 -14.52
C ALA A 280 4.37 -10.58 -14.64
N LEU A 281 3.62 -10.35 -13.56
CA LEU A 281 2.16 -10.39 -13.52
C LEU A 281 1.51 -9.46 -14.54
N PHE A 282 1.96 -8.21 -14.59
CA PHE A 282 1.43 -7.24 -15.54
C PHE A 282 1.66 -7.67 -16.99
N CYS A 283 2.88 -8.14 -17.31
CA CYS A 283 3.20 -8.66 -18.65
C CYS A 283 2.33 -9.87 -19.02
N LEU A 284 2.21 -10.87 -18.13
CA LEU A 284 1.41 -12.07 -18.38
C LEU A 284 -0.10 -11.77 -18.45
N GLY A 285 -0.59 -10.85 -17.62
CA GLY A 285 -1.98 -10.38 -17.67
C GLY A 285 -2.29 -9.64 -18.96
N THR A 286 -1.37 -8.79 -19.43
CA THR A 286 -1.50 -8.10 -20.74
C THR A 286 -1.58 -9.12 -21.87
N LEU A 287 -0.70 -10.12 -21.85
CA LEU A 287 -0.69 -11.23 -22.79
C LEU A 287 -2.04 -11.98 -22.79
N GLN A 288 -2.66 -12.18 -21.62
CA GLN A 288 -4.00 -12.77 -21.51
C GLN A 288 -5.11 -11.93 -22.13
N VAL A 289 -5.05 -10.59 -22.06
CA VAL A 289 -6.02 -9.72 -22.74
C VAL A 289 -5.96 -9.91 -24.26
N PHE A 290 -4.76 -10.06 -24.83
CA PHE A 290 -4.60 -10.39 -26.25
C PHE A 290 -5.14 -11.77 -26.63
N ALA A 291 -5.38 -12.68 -25.68
CA ALA A 291 -5.97 -13.99 -25.96
C ALA A 291 -7.37 -13.86 -26.58
N LEU A 292 -8.14 -12.82 -26.26
CA LEU A 292 -9.43 -12.53 -26.89
C LEU A 292 -9.28 -12.22 -28.39
N LEU A 293 -8.30 -11.38 -28.75
CA LEU A 293 -8.05 -10.96 -30.13
C LEU A 293 -7.50 -12.11 -30.98
N LEU A 294 -6.67 -12.96 -30.38
CA LEU A 294 -6.03 -14.09 -31.05
C LEU A 294 -6.86 -15.39 -30.98
N ARG A 295 -8.12 -15.32 -30.53
CA ARG A 295 -8.97 -16.49 -30.29
C ARG A 295 -9.36 -17.18 -31.61
N PRO A 296 -8.86 -18.41 -31.90
CA PRO A 296 -9.22 -19.10 -33.15
C PRO A 296 -10.65 -19.66 -33.10
N ASN A 297 -11.24 -19.88 -34.29
CA ASN A 297 -12.50 -20.59 -34.45
C ASN A 297 -12.47 -21.99 -33.81
N LYS A 298 -13.63 -22.50 -33.39
CA LYS A 298 -13.74 -23.75 -32.62
C LYS A 298 -13.11 -24.95 -33.34
N ASP A 299 -13.20 -24.99 -34.67
CA ASP A 299 -12.73 -26.11 -35.50
C ASP A 299 -11.30 -25.92 -36.04
N HIS A 300 -10.62 -24.84 -35.65
CA HIS A 300 -9.28 -24.53 -36.15
C HIS A 300 -8.19 -25.30 -35.38
N LYS A 301 -7.18 -25.85 -36.07
CA LYS A 301 -6.05 -26.59 -35.45
C LYS A 301 -5.33 -25.83 -34.33
N TYR A 302 -5.19 -24.51 -34.48
CA TYR A 302 -4.56 -23.64 -33.45
C TYR A 302 -5.42 -23.42 -32.19
N ARG A 303 -6.70 -23.84 -32.20
CA ARG A 303 -7.59 -23.76 -31.03
C ARG A 303 -7.02 -24.55 -29.84
N LEU A 304 -6.40 -25.70 -30.10
CA LEU A 304 -5.77 -26.52 -29.07
C LEU A 304 -4.60 -25.78 -28.38
N TYR A 305 -3.65 -25.29 -29.18
CA TYR A 305 -2.50 -24.53 -28.67
C TYR A 305 -2.93 -23.27 -27.92
N TRP A 306 -3.90 -22.54 -28.46
CA TRP A 306 -4.49 -21.38 -27.80
C TRP A 306 -5.11 -21.75 -26.43
N ASN A 307 -5.82 -22.88 -26.32
CA ASN A 307 -6.38 -23.31 -25.03
C ASN A 307 -5.27 -23.67 -24.02
N ILE A 308 -4.20 -24.34 -24.46
CA ILE A 308 -3.06 -24.69 -23.58
C ILE A 308 -2.42 -23.41 -23.04
N TYR A 309 -2.06 -22.50 -23.94
CA TYR A 309 -1.49 -21.19 -23.62
C TYR A 309 -2.40 -20.38 -22.68
N HIS A 310 -3.68 -20.24 -23.02
CA HIS A 310 -4.63 -19.43 -22.26
C HIS A 310 -4.83 -19.98 -20.84
N HIS A 311 -4.94 -21.31 -20.69
CA HIS A 311 -5.07 -21.92 -19.38
C HIS A 311 -3.77 -21.85 -18.58
N SER A 312 -2.62 -22.22 -19.16
CA SER A 312 -1.35 -22.27 -18.43
C SER A 312 -0.95 -20.89 -17.93
N VAL A 313 -0.93 -19.89 -18.80
CA VAL A 313 -0.62 -18.51 -18.42
C VAL A 313 -1.66 -17.97 -17.44
N GLY A 314 -2.94 -18.37 -17.57
CA GLY A 314 -4.02 -17.88 -16.72
C GLY A 314 -3.87 -18.36 -15.28
N TYR A 315 -3.59 -19.64 -15.08
CA TYR A 315 -3.29 -20.18 -13.75
C TYR A 315 -2.00 -19.60 -13.15
N THR A 316 -0.96 -19.40 -13.98
CA THR A 316 0.27 -18.74 -13.52
C THR A 316 -0.01 -17.33 -13.00
N VAL A 317 -0.83 -16.53 -13.70
CA VAL A 317 -1.24 -15.19 -13.24
C VAL A 317 -1.95 -15.27 -11.88
N ILE A 318 -2.88 -16.21 -11.69
CA ILE A 318 -3.59 -16.36 -10.41
C ILE A 318 -2.60 -16.71 -9.28
N ILE A 319 -1.72 -17.69 -9.49
CA ILE A 319 -0.75 -18.13 -8.48
C ILE A 319 0.21 -16.99 -8.10
N LEU A 320 0.80 -16.33 -9.10
CA LEU A 320 1.71 -15.21 -8.87
C LEU A 320 0.99 -14.04 -8.18
N SER A 321 -0.30 -13.82 -8.48
CA SER A 321 -1.09 -12.74 -7.86
C SER A 321 -1.24 -12.97 -6.36
N ILE A 322 -1.55 -14.20 -5.95
CA ILE A 322 -1.68 -14.58 -4.54
C ILE A 322 -0.34 -14.39 -3.82
N ILE A 323 0.76 -14.91 -4.39
CA ILE A 323 2.10 -14.76 -3.82
C ILE A 323 2.46 -13.27 -3.66
N ASN A 324 2.22 -12.47 -4.70
CA ASN A 324 2.57 -11.06 -4.68
C ASN A 324 1.75 -10.24 -3.68
N ILE A 325 0.52 -10.67 -3.38
CA ILE A 325 -0.32 -10.04 -2.36
C ILE A 325 0.23 -10.33 -0.96
N PHE A 326 0.67 -11.55 -0.67
CA PHE A 326 1.33 -11.87 0.61
C PHE A 326 2.63 -11.10 0.79
N GLU A 327 3.48 -11.04 -0.24
CA GLU A 327 4.66 -10.16 -0.25
C GLU A 327 4.27 -8.68 0.00
N GLY A 328 3.12 -8.26 -0.55
CA GLY A 328 2.57 -6.92 -0.30
C GLY A 328 2.14 -6.69 1.15
N PHE A 329 1.59 -7.71 1.82
CA PHE A 329 1.26 -7.66 3.25
C PHE A 329 2.52 -7.56 4.11
N ASP A 330 3.57 -8.33 3.82
CA ASP A 330 4.85 -8.25 4.54
C ASP A 330 5.48 -6.85 4.42
N ILE A 331 5.35 -6.23 3.24
CA ILE A 331 5.85 -4.87 3.00
C ILE A 331 5.00 -3.82 3.72
N LEU A 332 3.68 -3.93 3.63
CA LEU A 332 2.76 -2.96 4.22
C LEU A 332 2.73 -3.07 5.75
N ASN A 333 2.93 -4.27 6.27
CA ASN A 333 2.78 -4.68 7.66
C ASN A 333 1.51 -4.11 8.31
N PRO A 334 0.32 -4.38 7.72
CA PRO A 334 -0.95 -3.94 8.31
C PRO A 334 -1.27 -4.78 9.55
N ASP A 335 -2.31 -4.40 10.29
CA ASP A 335 -2.84 -5.25 11.36
C ASP A 335 -3.20 -6.65 10.82
N ASP A 336 -2.88 -7.70 11.59
CA ASP A 336 -3.08 -9.11 11.23
C ASP A 336 -4.47 -9.44 10.67
N HIS A 337 -5.50 -8.70 11.05
CA HIS A 337 -6.87 -8.97 10.62
C HIS A 337 -7.03 -8.86 9.09
N TRP A 338 -6.27 -7.98 8.42
CA TRP A 338 -6.33 -7.83 6.96
C TRP A 338 -5.84 -9.08 6.22
N GLU A 339 -4.71 -9.64 6.67
CA GLU A 339 -4.17 -10.87 6.12
C GLU A 339 -5.12 -12.04 6.40
N ARG A 340 -5.66 -12.15 7.63
CA ARG A 340 -6.64 -13.18 8.01
C ARG A 340 -7.91 -13.11 7.16
N ILE A 341 -8.42 -11.91 6.86
CA ILE A 341 -9.57 -11.71 5.97
C ILE A 341 -9.25 -12.26 4.58
N TYR A 342 -8.09 -11.92 4.01
CA TYR A 342 -7.71 -12.39 2.69
C TYR A 342 -7.54 -13.92 2.63
N ILE A 343 -6.91 -14.52 3.64
CA ILE A 343 -6.83 -15.98 3.80
C ILE A 343 -8.23 -16.59 3.85
N GLY A 344 -9.15 -16.00 4.61
CA GLY A 344 -10.55 -16.43 4.68
C GLY A 344 -11.24 -16.42 3.31
N ILE A 345 -10.99 -15.39 2.50
CA ILE A 345 -11.51 -15.29 1.11
C ILE A 345 -10.94 -16.41 0.24
N LEU A 346 -9.63 -16.70 0.31
CA LEU A 346 -9.01 -17.77 -0.45
C LEU A 346 -9.57 -19.15 -0.07
N ILE A 347 -9.75 -19.42 1.23
CA ILE A 347 -10.38 -20.65 1.72
C ILE A 347 -11.80 -20.77 1.18
N PHE A 348 -12.60 -19.69 1.27
CA PHE A 348 -13.97 -19.67 0.75
C PHE A 348 -14.01 -19.98 -0.74
N LEU A 349 -13.19 -19.31 -1.56
CA LEU A 349 -13.09 -19.58 -3.00
C LEU A 349 -12.66 -21.02 -3.29
N GLY A 350 -11.73 -21.57 -2.51
CA GLY A 350 -11.28 -22.96 -2.62
C GLY A 350 -12.38 -23.98 -2.29
N ILE A 351 -13.17 -23.74 -1.24
CA ILE A 351 -14.32 -24.57 -0.89
C ILE A 351 -15.37 -24.52 -2.00
N VAL A 352 -15.73 -23.32 -2.47
CA VAL A 352 -16.69 -23.14 -3.57
C VAL A 352 -16.22 -23.87 -4.82
N ALA A 353 -14.95 -23.73 -5.21
CA ALA A 353 -14.39 -24.44 -6.35
C ALA A 353 -14.45 -25.97 -6.17
N THR A 354 -14.12 -26.47 -4.98
CA THR A 354 -14.17 -27.92 -4.68
C THR A 354 -15.58 -28.48 -4.75
N LEU A 355 -16.57 -27.77 -4.20
CA LEU A 355 -17.98 -28.16 -4.27
C LEU A 355 -18.50 -28.14 -5.71
N LEU A 356 -18.16 -27.10 -6.48
CA LEU A 356 -18.53 -27.00 -7.89
C LEU A 356 -17.83 -28.08 -8.74
N GLU A 357 -16.59 -28.45 -8.43
CA GLU A 357 -15.88 -29.56 -9.07
C GLU A 357 -16.63 -30.87 -8.83
N ALA A 358 -16.95 -31.20 -7.57
CA ALA A 358 -17.71 -32.40 -7.23
C ALA A 358 -19.08 -32.44 -7.94
N PHE A 359 -19.80 -31.32 -7.94
CA PHE A 359 -21.11 -31.21 -8.60
C PHE A 359 -21.02 -31.35 -10.12
N THR A 360 -20.04 -30.70 -10.76
CA THR A 360 -19.87 -30.79 -12.21
C THR A 360 -19.46 -32.19 -12.65
N TRP A 361 -18.60 -32.88 -11.90
CA TRP A 361 -18.29 -34.30 -12.12
C TRP A 361 -19.53 -35.18 -12.00
N TYR A 362 -20.34 -34.98 -10.96
CA TYR A 362 -21.62 -35.68 -10.82
C TYR A 362 -22.53 -35.49 -12.05
N VAL A 363 -22.69 -34.25 -12.54
CA VAL A 363 -23.48 -33.94 -13.74
C VAL A 363 -22.91 -34.62 -14.99
N VAL A 364 -21.58 -34.63 -15.16
CA VAL A 364 -20.91 -35.29 -16.29
C VAL A 364 -21.12 -36.79 -16.27
N LEU A 365 -20.94 -37.44 -15.12
CA LEU A 365 -21.17 -38.88 -14.93
C LEU A 365 -22.63 -39.27 -15.19
N MET A 366 -23.58 -38.48 -14.68
CA MET A 366 -25.02 -38.69 -14.92
C MET A 366 -25.40 -38.57 -16.41
N ARG A 367 -24.80 -37.62 -17.13
CA ARG A 367 -25.00 -37.51 -18.59
C ARG A 367 -24.42 -38.70 -19.34
N LYS A 368 -23.24 -39.19 -18.94
CA LYS A 368 -22.62 -40.39 -19.53
C LYS A 368 -23.50 -41.63 -19.33
N LYS A 369 -24.06 -41.81 -18.12
CA LYS A 369 -24.98 -42.92 -17.83
C LYS A 369 -26.25 -42.87 -18.69
N LYS A 370 -26.95 -41.73 -18.74
CA LYS A 370 -28.14 -41.56 -19.59
C LYS A 370 -27.86 -41.71 -21.09
N GLY A 371 -26.66 -41.38 -21.56
CA GLY A 371 -26.24 -41.62 -22.95
C GLY A 371 -26.00 -43.10 -23.26
N SER A 372 -25.42 -43.84 -22.30
CA SER A 372 -25.21 -45.28 -22.38
C SER A 372 -26.53 -46.06 -22.41
N ASP A 373 -27.50 -45.69 -21.56
CA ASP A 373 -28.82 -46.33 -21.49
C ASP A 373 -29.64 -46.13 -22.79
N LYS A 374 -29.39 -45.04 -23.53
CA LYS A 374 -30.00 -44.79 -24.84
C LYS A 374 -29.40 -45.62 -25.97
N HIS A 375 -28.20 -46.16 -25.83
CA HIS A 375 -27.59 -47.06 -26.82
C HIS A 375 -27.88 -48.54 -26.54
N SER A 376 -28.10 -48.93 -25.27
CA SER A 376 -28.39 -50.33 -24.92
C SER A 376 -29.79 -50.81 -25.33
N HIS A 377 -30.77 -49.91 -25.45
CA HIS A 377 -32.14 -50.27 -25.88
C HIS A 377 -32.32 -50.44 -27.41
N SER A 378 -31.28 -50.22 -28.23
CA SER A 378 -31.38 -50.34 -29.70
C SER A 378 -30.90 -51.69 -30.26
N ILE A 379 -30.51 -52.67 -29.44
CA ILE A 379 -29.85 -53.91 -29.91
C ILE A 379 -30.70 -55.19 -29.74
N ASN A 380 -31.92 -55.11 -29.21
CA ASN A 380 -32.80 -56.29 -29.11
C ASN A 380 -34.07 -56.12 -29.95
N GLY A 381 -34.00 -56.53 -31.23
CA GLY A 381 -35.16 -56.62 -32.10
C GLY A 381 -34.87 -57.27 -33.45
N ALA A 382 -35.27 -58.54 -33.57
CA ALA A 382 -35.46 -59.34 -34.79
C ALA A 382 -34.25 -60.10 -35.38
N ASN A 383 -34.07 -61.33 -34.89
CA ASN A 383 -33.61 -62.45 -35.70
C ASN A 383 -34.79 -63.43 -35.84
N GLY A 384 -35.19 -63.77 -37.08
CA GLY A 384 -35.77 -65.09 -37.36
C GLY A 384 -37.02 -65.21 -38.24
N VAL A 385 -36.77 -65.64 -39.49
CA VAL A 385 -37.45 -66.72 -40.25
C VAL A 385 -38.63 -66.40 -41.18
N ARG A 386 -38.29 -66.36 -42.50
CA ARG A 386 -38.80 -67.15 -43.66
C ARG A 386 -40.32 -67.38 -43.87
N GLY A 387 -40.79 -67.07 -45.08
CA GLY A 387 -42.02 -67.58 -45.71
C GLY A 387 -42.25 -67.02 -47.12
N GLN A 388 -42.67 -67.87 -48.06
CA GLN A 388 -42.71 -67.74 -49.53
C GLN A 388 -43.95 -67.02 -50.13
N GLU A 389 -43.90 -66.89 -51.47
CA GLU A 389 -44.94 -66.59 -52.48
C GLU A 389 -44.99 -65.11 -52.94
N VAL A 390 -44.79 -64.76 -54.21
CA VAL A 390 -44.87 -65.46 -55.52
C VAL A 390 -43.67 -65.10 -56.39
#